data_AF-A0A2K4YA94-F1
#
_entry.id   AF-A0A2K4YA94-F1
#
_cell.length_a   1.000
_cell.length_b   1.000
_cell.length_c   1.000
_cell.angle_alpha   90.00
_cell.angle_beta   90.00
_cell.angle_gamma   90.00
#
_symmetry.space_group_name_H-M   'P 1'
#
loop_
_entity.id
_entity.type
_entity.pdbx_description
1 polymer ?
#
loop_
_entity_poly.entity_id
_entity_poly.type
_entity_poly.pdbx_seq_one_letter_code
_entity_poly.pdbx_strand_id
1 'polypeptide(L)' 'MRGVADLLNLRWRSTQLLIAHEKGDQAAVRSLHAAMRIEGLSPGDVADETALLLHQFGHRPVVVLREESNRVWRKLQALT' A
#
# COMPACT_ATOMS: atom_id res chain seq x y z
N MET A 1 -19.05 -8.01 0.97
CA MET A 1 -18.45 -7.29 2.12
C MET A 1 -16.95 -7.55 2.05
N ARG A 2 -16.10 -6.51 2.03
CA ARG A 2 -14.64 -6.73 2.11
C ARG A 2 -14.27 -7.20 3.52
N GLY A 3 -13.43 -8.22 3.60
CA GLY A 3 -12.89 -8.69 4.86
C GLY A 3 -11.79 -7.78 5.39
N VAL A 4 -11.44 -7.95 6.66
CA VAL A 4 -10.32 -7.22 7.29
C VAL A 4 -9.00 -7.48 6.53
N ALA A 5 -8.79 -8.72 6.06
CA ALA A 5 -7.63 -9.09 5.27
C ALA A 5 -7.54 -8.31 3.94
N ASP A 6 -8.66 -8.11 3.24
CA ASP A 6 -8.69 -7.35 1.98
C ASP A 6 -8.30 -5.88 2.18
N LEU A 7 -8.82 -5.27 3.26
CA LEU A 7 -8.50 -3.88 3.61
C LEU A 7 -7.04 -3.72 4.01
N LEU A 8 -6.49 -4.69 4.75
CA LEU A 8 -5.07 -4.69 5.09
C LEU A 8 -4.19 -4.92 3.86
N ASN A 9 -4.59 -5.80 2.93
CA ASN A 9 -3.84 -6.02 1.68
C ASN A 9 -3.82 -4.77 0.82
N LEU A 10 -4.97 -4.11 0.65
CA LEU A 10 -5.07 -2.84 -0.05
C LEU A 10 -4.11 -1.81 0.55
N ARG A 11 -4.17 -1.60 1.87
CA ARG A 11 -3.30 -0.64 2.55
C ARG A 11 -1.82 -1.01 2.43
N TRP A 12 -1.48 -2.29 2.55
CA TRP A 12 -0.11 -2.76 2.40
C TRP A 12 0.43 -2.46 1.00
N ARG A 13 -0.34 -2.79 -0.05
CA ARG A 13 0.03 -2.51 -1.43
C ARG A 13 0.13 -1.01 -1.72
N SER A 14 -0.81 -0.20 -1.25
CA SER A 14 -0.77 1.26 -1.43
C SER A 14 0.42 1.91 -0.70
N THR A 15 0.79 1.43 0.49
CA THR A 15 2.01 1.93 1.17
C THR A 15 3.28 1.61 0.39
N GLN A 16 3.40 0.39 -0.16
CA GLN A 16 4.54 0.01 -1.01
C GLN A 16 4.61 0.87 -2.27
N LEU A 17 3.47 1.15 -2.89
CA LEU A 17 3.38 1.99 -4.09
C LEU A 17 3.86 3.41 -3.80
N LEU A 18 3.40 4.00 -2.72
CA LEU A 18 3.82 5.35 -2.33
C LEU A 18 5.32 5.41 -2.00
N ILE A 19 5.88 4.39 -1.32
CA ILE A 19 7.33 4.28 -1.10
C ILE A 19 8.11 4.20 -2.43
N ALA A 20 7.58 3.46 -3.41
CA ALA A 20 8.22 3.33 -4.72
C ALA A 20 8.20 4.67 -5.49
N HIS A 21 7.09 5.40 -5.43
CA HIS A 21 6.99 6.74 -5.99
C HIS A 21 7.96 7.73 -5.35
N GLU A 22 8.04 7.78 -4.02
CA GLU A 22 8.97 8.64 -3.28
C GLU A 22 10.45 8.36 -3.63
N LYS A 23 10.78 7.11 -3.97
CA LYS A 23 12.12 6.72 -4.41
C LYS A 23 12.39 6.95 -5.90
N GLY A 24 11.37 7.30 -6.68
CA GLY A 24 11.46 7.37 -8.15
C GLY A 24 11.65 6.00 -8.83
N ASP A 25 11.37 4.89 -8.13
CA ASP A 25 11.58 3.53 -8.65
C ASP A 25 10.43 3.08 -9.55
N GLN A 26 10.51 3.46 -10.82
CA GLN A 26 9.50 3.15 -11.83
C GLN A 26 9.36 1.65 -12.12
N ALA A 27 10.41 0.86 -11.89
CA ALA A 27 10.33 -0.59 -12.06
C ALA A 27 9.47 -1.20 -10.95
N ALA A 28 9.70 -0.79 -9.70
CA ALA A 28 8.88 -1.21 -8.56
C ALA A 28 7.41 -0.77 -8.71
N VAL A 29 7.15 0.46 -9.15
CA VAL A 29 5.78 0.96 -9.41
C VAL A 29 5.04 0.05 -10.40
N ARG A 30 5.67 -0.30 -11.52
CA ARG A 30 5.05 -1.19 -12.53
C ARG A 30 4.79 -2.60 -11.98
N SER A 31 5.77 -3.17 -11.26
CA SER A 31 5.61 -4.49 -10.65
C SER A 31 4.50 -4.52 -9.59
N LEU A 32 4.37 -3.45 -8.80
CA LEU A 32 3.29 -3.33 -7.81
C LEU A 32 1.91 -3.22 -8.46
N HIS A 33 1.77 -2.42 -9.52
CA HIS A 33 0.49 -2.39 -10.27
C HIS A 33 0.14 -3.75 -10.88
N ALA A 34 1.13 -4.50 -11.37
CA ALA A 34 0.90 -5.86 -11.87
C ALA A 34 0.45 -6.81 -10.75
N ALA A 35 1.10 -6.76 -9.58
CA ALA A 35 0.73 -7.57 -8.42
C ALA A 35 -0.69 -7.25 -7.92
N MET A 36 -1.02 -5.96 -7.76
CA MET A 36 -2.35 -5.51 -7.34
C MET A 36 -3.45 -5.99 -8.30
N ARG A 37 -3.16 -6.04 -9.61
CA ARG A 37 -4.10 -6.58 -10.61
C ARG A 37 -4.34 -8.07 -10.40
N ILE A 38 -3.29 -8.86 -10.16
CA ILE A 38 -3.39 -10.30 -9.88
C ILE A 38 -4.19 -10.54 -8.58
N GLU A 39 -4.01 -9.67 -7.60
CA GLU A 39 -4.73 -9.69 -6.32
C GLU A 39 -6.18 -9.17 -6.40
N GLY A 40 -6.63 -8.70 -7.56
CA GLY A 40 -7.99 -8.20 -7.75
C GLY A 40 -8.27 -6.86 -7.05
N LEU A 41 -7.23 -6.09 -6.70
CA LEU A 41 -7.41 -4.76 -6.11
C LEU A 41 -7.86 -3.78 -7.20
N SER A 42 -8.98 -3.09 -6.96
CA SER A 42 -9.50 -2.14 -7.95
C SER A 42 -8.64 -0.87 -8.00
N PRO A 43 -8.36 -0.32 -9.20
CA PRO A 43 -7.58 0.91 -9.33
C PRO A 43 -8.17 2.10 -8.56
N GLY A 44 -9.49 2.18 -8.45
CA GLY A 44 -10.17 3.23 -7.68
C GLY A 44 -9.87 3.15 -6.19
N ASP A 45 -9.93 1.94 -5.62
CA ASP A 45 -9.62 1.75 -4.20
C ASP A 45 -8.14 2.00 -3.88
N VAL A 46 -7.25 1.62 -4.81
CA VAL A 46 -5.82 1.91 -4.67
C VAL A 46 -5.59 3.42 -4.70
N ALA A 47 -6.26 4.16 -5.59
CA ALA A 47 -6.16 5.61 -5.66
C ALA A 47 -6.67 6.28 -4.38
N ASP A 48 -7.84 5.87 -3.89
CA ASP A 48 -8.45 6.40 -2.66
C ASP A 48 -7.57 6.12 -1.44
N GLU A 49 -7.09 4.88 -1.28
CA GLU A 49 -6.20 4.52 -0.16
C GLU A 49 -4.84 5.26 -0.26
N THR A 50 -4.32 5.45 -1.47
CA THR A 50 -3.09 6.23 -1.68
C THR A 50 -3.29 7.69 -1.28
N ALA A 51 -4.44 8.29 -1.59
CA ALA A 51 -4.79 9.64 -1.16
C ALA A 51 -4.89 9.75 0.38
N LEU A 52 -5.48 8.75 1.04
CA LEU A 52 -5.54 8.68 2.51
C LEU A 52 -4.13 8.57 3.13
N LEU A 53 -3.26 7.74 2.55
CA LEU A 53 -1.88 7.60 3.02
C LEU A 53 -1.07 8.89 2.81
N LEU A 54 -1.24 9.56 1.67
CA LEU A 54 -0.63 10.88 1.42
C LEU A 54 -1.11 11.92 2.43
N HIS A 55 -2.41 11.95 2.75
CA HIS A 55 -2.94 12.84 3.79
C HIS A 55 -2.34 12.55 5.17
N GLN A 56 -2.17 11.28 5.54
CA GLN A 56 -1.65 10.87 6.85
C GLN A 56 -0.12 11.01 6.99
N PHE A 57 0.61 10.73 5.92
CA PHE A 57 2.07 10.54 5.95
C PHE A 57 2.84 11.47 4.99
N GLY A 58 2.19 12.17 4.06
CA GLY A 58 2.88 12.97 3.03
C GLY A 58 3.72 14.12 3.57
N HIS A 59 3.46 14.59 4.79
CA HIS A 59 4.28 15.59 5.48
C HIS A 59 5.37 14.99 6.36
N ARG A 60 5.46 13.66 6.44
CA ARG A 60 6.37 12.93 7.34
C ARG A 60 7.53 12.33 6.54
N PRO A 61 8.68 12.07 7.19
CA PRO A 61 9.75 11.33 6.55
C PRO A 61 9.30 9.94 6.08
N VAL A 62 9.81 9.50 4.92
CA VAL A 62 9.48 8.20 4.30
C VAL A 62 9.69 6.99 5.22
N VAL A 63 10.56 7.09 6.23
CA VAL A 63 10.76 6.02 7.23
C VAL A 63 9.48 5.68 7.98
N VAL A 64 8.64 6.68 8.28
CA VAL A 64 7.34 6.47 8.95
C VAL A 64 6.39 5.66 8.08
N LEU A 65 6.40 5.90 6.77
CA LEU A 65 5.61 5.13 5.82
C LEU A 65 6.12 3.68 5.69
N ARG A 66 7.43 3.45 5.81
CA ARG A 66 8.01 2.10 5.86
C ARG A 66 7.61 1.36 7.15
N GLU A 67 7.61 2.04 8.29
CA GLU A 67 7.13 1.48 9.55
C GLU A 67 5.66 1.09 9.47
N GLU A 68 4.83 1.92 8.84
CA GLU A 68 3.43 1.62 8.58
C GLU A 68 3.28 0.38 7.67
N SER A 69 4.03 0.31 6.58
CA SER A 69 4.01 -0.86 5.68
C SER A 69 4.37 -2.15 6.45
N ASN A 70 5.40 -2.12 7.29
CA ASN A 70 5.80 -3.24 8.14
C ASN A 70 4.73 -3.60 9.18
N ARG A 71 4.07 -2.60 9.78
CA ARG A 71 3.00 -2.82 10.75
C ARG A 71 1.79 -3.51 10.11
N VAL A 72 1.38 -3.06 8.92
CA VAL A 72 0.27 -3.64 8.18
C VAL A 72 0.59 -5.07 7.74
N TRP A 73 1.82 -5.32 7.26
CA TRP A 73 2.28 -6.67 6.94
C TRP A 73 2.16 -7.64 8.11
N ARG A 74 2.62 -7.26 9.31
CA ARG A 74 2.50 -8.11 10.51
C ARG A 74 1.04 -8.42 10.86
N LYS A 75 0.13 -7.47 10.64
CA LYS A 75 -1.31 -7.70 10.86
C LYS A 75 -1.90 -8.67 9.85
N LEU A 76 -1.51 -8.56 8.58
CA LEU A 76 -1.89 -9.52 7.53
C LEU A 76 -1.45 -10.93 7.90
N GLN A 77 -0.18 -11.09 8.29
CA GLN A 77 0.38 -12.39 8.68
C GLN A 77 -0.34 -13.03 9.87
N ALA A 78 -0.86 -12.22 10.79
CA ALA A 78 -1.63 -12.73 11.94
C ALA A 78 -3.06 -13.18 11.59
N LEU A 79 -3.54 -12.93 10.38
CA LEU A 79 -4.88 -13.33 9.90
C LEU A 79 -4.86 -14.57 8.99
N THR A 80 -3.67 -14.98 8.55
CA THR A 80 -3.40 -16.20 7.76
C THR A 80 -2.88 -17.30 8.67
#